data_AF-A0A821VNW8-F1
#
_entry.id   AF-A0A821VNW8-F1
#
_cell.length_a   1.000
_cell.length_b   1.000
_cell.length_c   1.000
_cell.angle_alpha   90.00
_cell.angle_beta   90.00
_cell.angle_gamma   90.00
#
_symmetry.space_group_name_H-M   'P 1'
#
loop_
_entity.id
_entity.type
_entity.pdbx_description
1 polymer ?
#
loop_
_entity_poly.entity_id
_entity_poly.type
_entity_poly.pdbx_seq_one_letter_code
_entity_poly.pdbx_strand_id
1 'polypeptide(L)'
;MCEIFPEVDKCCLGVSLRVGMMLISIISIMSGVIFLSVLEKKSNINYGKAQGVTNIEATDQAMSKTSLLIPTGMVIVSLIFMFTGVVLFFATLADDEGLIQVFVWVTFIGVLIGFTMVLMTACECLLKPACILSDFDWLSGSILLVLVVAYLFLWIYFITVANSYVIQNTA
;
A
#
# COMPACT_ATOMS: atom_id res chain seq x y z
N MET A 1 -27.60 3.02 -24.42
CA MET A 1 -27.26 4.11 -25.37
C MET A 1 -25.75 4.16 -25.72
N CYS A 2 -24.92 3.17 -25.33
CA CYS A 2 -23.48 3.15 -25.63
C CYS A 2 -23.08 2.28 -26.83
N GLU A 3 -24.00 1.55 -27.47
CA GLU A 3 -23.71 0.64 -28.59
C GLU A 3 -23.42 1.34 -29.94
N ILE A 4 -23.49 2.67 -30.01
CA ILE A 4 -23.45 3.39 -31.30
C ILE A 4 -22.01 3.71 -31.74
N PHE A 5 -21.02 3.74 -30.82
CA PHE A 5 -19.61 3.98 -31.17
C PHE A 5 -18.64 3.18 -30.28
N PRO A 6 -18.24 1.96 -30.67
CA PRO A 6 -17.33 1.13 -29.87
C PRO A 6 -15.93 1.74 -29.68
N GLU A 7 -15.52 2.67 -30.55
CA GLU A 7 -14.26 3.41 -30.42
C GLU A 7 -14.29 4.43 -29.28
N VAL A 8 -15.45 5.00 -28.97
CA VAL A 8 -15.61 6.01 -27.92
C VAL A 8 -15.64 5.35 -26.54
N ASP A 9 -16.27 4.18 -26.41
CA ASP A 9 -16.27 3.40 -25.17
C ASP A 9 -14.85 2.93 -24.79
N LYS A 10 -14.07 2.45 -25.78
CA LYS A 10 -12.66 2.09 -25.55
C LYS A 10 -11.81 3.29 -25.12
N CYS A 11 -12.03 4.44 -25.73
CA CYS A 11 -11.29 5.67 -25.40
C CYS A 11 -11.66 6.21 -24.00
N CYS A 12 -12.95 6.28 -23.65
CA CYS A 12 -13.40 6.68 -22.32
C CYS A 12 -12.88 5.75 -21.22
N LEU A 13 -12.89 4.45 -21.48
CA LEU A 13 -12.47 3.46 -20.50
C LEU A 13 -10.93 3.43 -20.33
N GLY A 14 -10.16 3.62 -21.41
CA GLY A 14 -8.71 3.82 -21.33
C GLY A 14 -8.32 5.09 -20.56
N VAL A 15 -9.01 6.21 -20.80
CA VAL A 15 -8.81 7.46 -20.03
C VAL A 15 -9.18 7.25 -18.56
N SER A 16 -10.29 6.57 -18.28
CA SER A 16 -10.72 6.25 -16.91
C SER A 16 -9.70 5.40 -16.16
N LEU A 17 -9.15 4.36 -16.80
CA LEU A 17 -8.10 3.52 -16.22
C LEU A 17 -6.81 4.31 -15.98
N ARG A 18 -6.40 5.18 -16.91
CA ARG A 18 -5.21 6.02 -16.75
C ARG A 18 -5.33 7.00 -15.58
N VAL A 19 -6.47 7.67 -15.46
CA VAL A 19 -6.77 8.54 -14.31
C VAL A 19 -6.82 7.72 -13.01
N GLY A 20 -7.40 6.52 -13.06
CA GLY A 20 -7.42 5.59 -11.93
C GLY A 20 -6.02 5.21 -11.45
N MET A 21 -5.11 4.86 -12.34
CA MET A 21 -3.72 4.53 -11.99
C MET A 21 -2.92 5.74 -11.47
N MET A 22 -3.20 6.95 -11.98
CA MET A 22 -2.64 8.18 -11.41
C MET A 22 -3.12 8.41 -9.97
N LEU A 23 -4.41 8.17 -9.68
CA LEU A 23 -4.91 8.26 -8.31
C LEU A 23 -4.29 7.21 -7.40
N ILE A 24 -4.14 5.98 -7.89
CA ILE A 24 -3.49 4.88 -7.15
C ILE A 24 -2.06 5.24 -6.78
N SER A 25 -1.28 5.78 -7.73
CA SER A 25 0.11 6.19 -7.46
C SER A 25 0.20 7.32 -6.43
N ILE A 26 -0.67 8.34 -6.51
CA ILE A 26 -0.72 9.42 -5.52
C ILE A 26 -1.08 8.87 -4.14
N ILE A 27 -2.08 7.99 -4.04
CA ILE A 27 -2.48 7.36 -2.77
C ILE A 27 -1.32 6.54 -2.19
N SER A 28 -0.60 5.79 -3.02
CA SER A 28 0.57 4.99 -2.63
C SER A 28 1.72 5.84 -2.11
N ILE A 29 1.96 7.01 -2.70
CA ILE A 29 3.00 7.94 -2.23
C ILE A 29 2.57 8.58 -0.91
N MET A 30 1.33 9.05 -0.82
CA MET A 30 0.79 9.70 0.37
C MET A 30 0.76 8.77 1.58
N SER A 31 0.36 7.50 1.39
CA SER A 31 0.37 6.51 2.48
C SER A 31 1.78 6.25 3.00
N GLY A 32 2.78 6.15 2.12
CA GLY A 32 4.19 6.02 2.49
C GLY A 32 4.73 7.24 3.25
N VAL A 33 4.42 8.45 2.80
CA VAL A 33 4.87 9.71 3.44
C VAL A 33 4.23 9.89 4.83
N ILE A 34 2.95 9.58 4.98
CA ILE A 34 2.25 9.63 6.27
C ILE A 34 2.90 8.65 7.24
N PHE A 35 3.18 7.42 6.79
CA PHE A 35 3.81 6.41 7.62
C PHE A 35 5.23 6.82 8.08
N LEU A 36 6.04 7.36 7.16
CA LEU A 36 7.37 7.91 7.49
C LEU A 36 7.29 9.07 8.48
N SER A 37 6.32 9.97 8.31
CA SER A 37 6.11 11.13 9.20
C SER A 37 5.76 10.68 10.62
N VAL A 38 4.88 9.67 10.75
CA VAL A 38 4.53 9.08 12.06
C VAL A 38 5.76 8.46 12.75
N LEU A 39 6.65 7.82 12.00
CA LEU A 39 7.88 7.23 12.53
C LEU A 39 8.91 8.28 12.94
N GLU A 40 9.07 9.34 12.14
CA GLU A 40 10.00 10.43 12.41
C GLU A 40 9.63 11.13 13.74
N LYS A 41 8.32 11.20 14.06
CA LYS A 41 7.78 11.77 15.30
C LYS A 41 8.25 11.00 16.53
N LYS A 42 8.25 9.67 16.41
CA LYS A 42 8.70 8.75 17.47
C LYS A 42 10.23 8.72 17.59
N SER A 43 10.94 8.93 16.48
CA SER A 43 12.42 8.86 16.40
C SER A 43 13.13 10.12 16.91
N ASN A 44 12.42 11.22 17.17
CA ASN A 44 12.99 12.52 17.60
C ASN A 44 14.10 13.05 16.66
N ILE A 45 14.02 12.70 15.37
CA ILE A 45 14.91 13.24 14.33
C ILE A 45 14.16 14.40 13.69
N ASN A 46 14.52 15.62 14.11
CA ASN A 46 14.25 16.90 13.47
C ASN A 46 12.90 17.09 12.73
N TYR A 47 11.80 17.00 13.47
CA TYR A 47 10.40 17.17 13.01
C TYR A 47 10.05 18.56 12.44
N GLY A 48 10.98 19.52 12.48
CA GLY A 48 10.72 20.93 12.16
C GLY A 48 10.40 21.24 10.70
N LYS A 49 10.62 20.29 9.76
CA LYS A 49 10.38 20.51 8.31
C LYS A 49 9.15 19.79 7.74
N ALA A 50 8.65 18.73 8.38
CA ALA A 50 7.48 17.96 7.91
C ALA A 50 6.14 18.44 8.53
N GLN A 51 6.21 19.27 9.58
CA GLN A 51 5.05 19.74 10.35
C GLN A 51 4.09 20.65 9.54
N GLY A 52 4.56 21.23 8.43
CA GLY A 52 3.73 22.10 7.57
C GLY A 52 2.72 21.36 6.69
N VAL A 53 2.81 20.02 6.58
CA VAL A 53 2.02 19.25 5.60
C VAL A 53 1.09 18.22 6.25
N THR A 54 1.34 17.79 7.49
CA THR A 54 0.51 16.76 8.15
C THR A 54 0.25 17.10 9.62
N ASN A 55 -0.98 17.53 9.94
CA ASN A 55 -1.42 17.77 11.31
C ASN A 55 -2.02 16.48 11.88
N ILE A 56 -1.17 15.61 12.46
CA ILE A 56 -1.60 14.33 13.05
C ILE A 56 -1.57 14.45 14.58
N GLU A 57 -2.75 14.66 15.17
CA GLU A 57 -3.00 14.61 16.61
C GLU A 57 -3.07 13.13 17.09
N ALA A 58 -2.34 12.82 18.16
CA ALA A 58 -2.40 11.58 18.95
C ALA A 58 -1.95 10.24 18.29
N THR A 59 -0.69 10.14 17.83
CA THR A 59 -0.11 8.88 17.30
C THR A 59 0.76 8.09 18.30
N ASP A 60 1.09 8.67 19.46
CA ASP A 60 2.13 8.16 20.37
C ASP A 60 1.74 6.89 21.16
N GLN A 61 0.45 6.63 21.36
CA GLN A 61 0.01 5.50 22.18
C GLN A 61 -0.11 4.17 21.41
N ALA A 62 -0.29 4.19 20.08
CA ALA A 62 -0.53 2.98 19.29
C ALA A 62 0.76 2.24 18.89
N MET A 63 1.86 2.96 18.64
CA MET A 63 3.12 2.38 18.15
C MET A 63 4.20 2.20 19.23
N SER A 64 4.05 2.75 20.43
CA SER A 64 5.05 2.64 21.51
C SER A 64 5.12 1.23 22.12
N LYS A 65 4.05 0.44 21.99
CA LYS A 65 3.97 -0.96 22.47
C LYS A 65 4.37 -2.02 21.44
N THR A 66 4.76 -1.62 20.23
CA THR A 66 5.09 -2.56 19.15
C THR A 66 6.59 -2.90 19.17
N SER A 67 6.94 -4.19 19.33
CA SER A 67 8.31 -4.69 19.31
C SER A 67 9.05 -4.23 18.05
N LEU A 68 10.32 -3.80 18.18
CA LEU A 68 11.18 -3.20 17.14
C LEU A 68 11.15 -3.89 15.75
N LEU A 69 10.81 -5.18 15.68
CA LEU A 69 10.72 -5.96 14.43
C LEU A 69 9.58 -5.50 13.51
N ILE A 70 8.39 -5.26 14.06
CA ILE A 70 7.18 -4.90 13.30
C ILE A 70 7.29 -3.49 12.69
N PRO A 71 7.69 -2.42 13.42
CA PRO A 71 7.86 -1.11 12.81
C PRO A 71 8.98 -1.12 11.78
N THR A 72 10.09 -1.83 12.00
CA THR A 72 11.18 -1.94 11.02
C THR A 72 10.73 -2.65 9.72
N GLY A 73 9.98 -3.75 9.84
CA GLY A 73 9.38 -4.43 8.69
C GLY A 73 8.39 -3.55 7.93
N MET A 74 7.53 -2.82 8.65
CA MET A 74 6.61 -1.87 8.04
C MET A 74 7.32 -0.68 7.37
N VAL A 75 8.47 -0.21 7.88
CA VAL A 75 9.27 0.86 7.23
C VAL A 75 9.74 0.40 5.85
N ILE A 76 10.36 -0.79 5.79
CA ILE A 76 10.93 -1.32 4.55
C ILE A 76 9.81 -1.54 3.52
N VAL A 77 8.69 -2.12 3.94
CA VAL A 77 7.53 -2.35 3.08
C VAL A 77 6.92 -1.02 2.60
N SER A 78 6.84 -0.01 3.46
CA SER A 78 6.33 1.32 3.09
C SER A 78 7.26 2.06 2.12
N LEU A 79 8.58 1.94 2.27
CA LEU A 79 9.56 2.49 1.33
C LEU A 79 9.47 1.84 -0.04
N ILE A 80 9.33 0.50 -0.07
CA ILE A 80 9.15 -0.26 -1.31
C ILE A 80 7.85 0.20 -1.99
N PHE A 81 6.73 0.26 -1.27
CA PHE A 81 5.47 0.72 -1.84
C PHE A 81 5.49 2.18 -2.30
N MET A 82 6.20 3.07 -1.60
CA MET A 82 6.39 4.46 -2.03
C MET A 82 7.17 4.51 -3.35
N PHE A 83 8.28 3.79 -3.45
CA PHE A 83 9.09 3.72 -4.67
C PHE A 83 8.29 3.13 -5.83
N THR A 84 7.58 2.02 -5.59
CA THR A 84 6.72 1.38 -6.58
C THR A 84 5.57 2.30 -7.03
N GLY A 85 5.01 3.12 -6.13
CA GLY A 85 4.04 4.16 -6.47
C GLY A 85 4.61 5.27 -7.36
N VAL A 86 5.86 5.70 -7.12
CA VAL A 86 6.56 6.66 -8.00
C VAL A 86 6.81 6.06 -9.38
N VAL A 87 7.22 4.79 -9.45
CA VAL A 87 7.38 4.07 -10.72
C VAL A 87 6.07 4.02 -11.48
N LEU A 88 4.94 3.71 -10.82
CA LEU A 88 3.62 3.73 -11.45
C LEU A 88 3.24 5.13 -11.95
N PHE A 89 3.54 6.18 -11.18
CA PHE A 89 3.26 7.55 -11.60
C PHE A 89 3.98 7.89 -12.90
N PHE A 90 5.28 7.62 -12.98
CA PHE A 90 6.05 7.82 -14.21
C PHE A 90 5.59 6.92 -15.35
N ALA A 91 5.24 5.66 -15.06
CA ALA A 91 4.71 4.73 -16.05
C ALA A 91 3.41 5.26 -16.68
N THR A 92 2.50 5.81 -15.87
CA THR A 92 1.23 6.40 -16.35
C THR A 92 1.42 7.71 -17.13
N LEU A 93 2.46 8.49 -16.84
CA LEU A 93 2.79 9.71 -17.59
C LEU A 93 3.51 9.39 -18.91
N ALA A 94 4.45 8.46 -18.88
CA ALA A 94 5.23 8.02 -20.05
C ALA A 94 4.44 7.07 -20.97
N ASP A 95 3.29 6.57 -20.50
CA ASP A 95 2.48 5.56 -21.21
C ASP A 95 3.28 4.28 -21.52
N ASP A 96 4.15 3.89 -20.59
CA ASP A 96 5.04 2.74 -20.75
C ASP A 96 4.43 1.51 -20.06
N GLU A 97 3.87 0.63 -20.88
CA GLU A 97 3.27 -0.65 -20.45
C GLU A 97 4.27 -1.54 -19.70
N GLY A 98 5.56 -1.48 -20.06
CA GLY A 98 6.59 -2.28 -19.41
C GLY A 98 6.77 -1.89 -17.95
N LEU A 99 6.78 -0.59 -17.65
CA LEU A 99 6.88 -0.10 -16.27
C LEU A 99 5.61 -0.39 -15.45
N ILE A 100 4.43 -0.34 -16.08
CA ILE A 100 3.16 -0.74 -15.43
C ILE A 100 3.19 -2.23 -15.08
N GLN A 101 3.72 -3.07 -15.97
CA GLN A 101 3.84 -4.51 -15.72
C GLN A 101 4.87 -4.82 -14.62
N VAL A 102 5.98 -4.07 -14.56
CA VAL A 102 6.94 -4.17 -13.44
C VAL A 102 6.27 -3.81 -12.11
N PHE A 103 5.46 -2.75 -12.06
CA PHE A 103 4.66 -2.41 -10.88
C PHE A 103 3.77 -3.59 -10.45
N VAL A 104 3.02 -4.17 -11.39
CA VAL A 104 2.13 -5.31 -11.12
C VAL A 104 2.89 -6.48 -10.49
N TRP A 105 4.03 -6.87 -11.04
CA TRP A 105 4.81 -8.00 -10.52
C TRP A 105 5.43 -7.73 -9.16
N VAL A 106 6.00 -6.55 -8.96
CA VAL A 106 6.59 -6.16 -7.67
C VAL A 106 5.53 -6.14 -6.57
N THR A 107 4.37 -5.53 -6.85
CA THR A 107 3.24 -5.48 -5.90
C THR A 107 2.67 -6.87 -5.65
N PHE A 108 2.56 -7.73 -6.67
CA PHE A 108 2.07 -9.10 -6.51
C PHE A 108 2.95 -9.92 -5.55
N ILE A 109 4.28 -9.88 -5.75
CA ILE A 109 5.23 -10.54 -4.85
C ILE A 109 5.13 -9.95 -3.43
N GLY A 110 5.03 -8.63 -3.31
CA GLY A 110 4.85 -7.96 -2.02
C GLY A 110 3.59 -8.41 -1.27
N VAL A 111 2.47 -8.56 -1.97
CA VAL A 111 1.21 -9.06 -1.40
C VAL A 111 1.33 -10.51 -0.94
N LEU A 112 1.98 -11.39 -1.71
CA LEU A 112 2.22 -12.78 -1.32
C LEU A 112 3.06 -12.89 -0.04
N ILE A 113 4.12 -12.07 0.06
CA ILE A 113 4.93 -11.98 1.29
C ILE A 113 4.07 -11.47 2.45
N GLY A 114 3.23 -10.47 2.22
CA GLY A 114 2.30 -9.93 3.21
C GLY A 114 1.35 -10.98 3.78
N PHE A 115 0.70 -11.78 2.93
CA PHE A 115 -0.16 -12.88 3.39
C PHE A 115 0.62 -13.95 4.15
N THR A 116 1.85 -14.25 3.74
CA THR A 116 2.72 -15.20 4.44
C THR A 116 3.07 -14.70 5.84
N MET A 117 3.37 -13.40 6.01
CA MET A 117 3.63 -12.78 7.32
C MET A 117 2.40 -12.82 8.23
N VAL A 118 1.20 -12.56 7.69
CA VAL A 118 -0.05 -12.67 8.46
C VAL A 118 -0.26 -14.11 8.95
N LEU A 119 -0.04 -15.10 8.09
CA LEU A 119 -0.13 -16.52 8.47
C LEU A 119 0.90 -16.91 9.53
N MET A 120 2.15 -16.48 9.39
CA MET A 120 3.19 -16.72 10.39
C MET A 120 2.81 -16.11 11.74
N THR A 121 2.28 -14.89 11.75
CA THR A 121 1.83 -14.20 12.97
C THR A 121 0.66 -14.95 13.62
N ALA A 122 -0.29 -15.43 12.82
CA ALA A 122 -1.40 -16.26 13.32
C ALA A 122 -0.91 -17.58 13.91
N CYS A 123 0.02 -18.28 13.25
CA CYS A 123 0.63 -19.50 13.76
C CYS A 123 1.41 -19.27 15.06
N GLU A 124 2.19 -18.19 15.16
CA GLU A 124 2.89 -17.85 16.41
C GLU A 124 1.91 -17.57 17.55
N CYS A 125 0.82 -16.85 17.28
CA CYS A 125 -0.21 -16.55 18.27
C CYS A 125 -1.03 -17.78 18.72
N LEU A 126 -1.15 -18.82 17.88
CA LEU A 126 -1.86 -20.05 18.23
C LEU A 126 -0.96 -21.07 18.93
N LEU A 127 0.32 -21.13 18.58
CA LEU A 127 1.25 -22.18 19.01
C LEU A 127 2.16 -21.78 20.18
N LYS A 128 2.39 -20.48 20.41
CA LYS A 128 3.25 -19.99 21.48
C LYS A 128 2.45 -19.21 22.54
N PRO A 129 2.78 -19.35 23.83
CA PRO A 129 2.12 -18.61 24.91
C PRO A 129 2.46 -17.12 24.92
N ALA A 130 3.58 -16.73 24.30
CA ALA A 130 3.96 -15.33 24.06
C ALA A 130 3.95 -15.09 22.55
N CYS A 131 3.01 -14.25 22.08
CA CYS A 131 2.92 -13.83 20.68
C CYS A 131 3.51 -12.44 20.49
N ILE A 132 3.88 -12.11 19.26
CA ILE A 132 4.31 -10.77 18.85
C ILE A 132 3.24 -9.68 19.13
N LEU A 133 1.97 -10.09 19.28
CA LEU A 133 0.83 -9.25 19.69
C LEU A 133 0.49 -9.33 21.18
N SER A 134 1.30 -10.00 22.00
CA SER A 134 1.03 -10.21 23.43
C SER A 134 0.91 -8.90 24.23
N ASP A 135 1.51 -7.82 23.76
CA ASP A 135 1.47 -6.50 24.42
C ASP A 135 0.20 -5.69 24.05
N PHE A 136 -0.61 -6.18 23.11
CA PHE A 136 -1.87 -5.56 22.68
C PHE A 136 -3.07 -6.23 23.35
N ASP A 137 -4.08 -5.42 23.69
CA ASP A 137 -5.39 -5.96 24.05
C ASP A 137 -5.91 -6.81 22.87
N TRP A 138 -6.53 -7.95 23.16
CA TRP A 138 -6.99 -8.92 22.16
C TRP A 138 -7.83 -8.28 21.04
N LEU A 139 -8.62 -7.25 21.39
CA LEU A 139 -9.45 -6.48 20.47
C LEU A 139 -8.59 -5.63 19.52
N SER A 140 -7.58 -4.94 20.05
CA SER A 140 -6.66 -4.10 19.26
C SER A 140 -5.82 -4.93 18.30
N GLY A 141 -5.31 -6.08 18.77
CA GLY A 141 -4.57 -7.00 17.92
C GLY A 141 -5.42 -7.60 16.79
N SER A 142 -6.68 -7.92 17.07
CA SER A 142 -7.63 -8.42 16.06
C SER A 142 -7.97 -7.35 15.03
N ILE A 143 -8.22 -6.10 15.46
CA ILE A 143 -8.50 -4.98 14.55
C ILE A 143 -7.29 -4.70 13.65
N LEU A 144 -6.07 -4.73 14.20
CA LEU A 144 -4.84 -4.54 13.42
C LEU A 144 -4.70 -5.61 12.32
N LEU A 145 -4.95 -6.89 12.64
CA LEU A 145 -4.92 -7.98 11.67
C LEU A 145 -5.97 -7.78 10.55
N VAL A 146 -7.20 -7.41 10.91
CA VAL A 146 -8.26 -7.13 9.92
C VAL A 146 -7.86 -5.97 9.00
N LEU A 147 -7.29 -4.90 9.55
CA LEU A 147 -6.80 -3.76 8.76
C LEU A 147 -5.66 -4.14 7.81
N VAL A 148 -4.71 -4.95 8.27
CA VAL A 148 -3.61 -5.45 7.42
C VAL A 148 -4.14 -6.33 6.29
N VAL A 149 -5.10 -7.21 6.57
CA VAL A 149 -5.74 -8.06 5.54
C VAL A 149 -6.50 -7.21 4.54
N ALA A 150 -7.31 -6.24 5.00
CA ALA A 150 -8.03 -5.32 4.11
C ALA A 150 -7.08 -4.50 3.24
N TYR A 151 -5.95 -4.06 3.80
CA TYR A 151 -4.89 -3.38 3.07
C TYR A 151 -4.29 -4.25 1.96
N LEU A 152 -4.00 -5.53 2.23
CA LEU A 152 -3.51 -6.47 1.21
C LEU A 152 -4.53 -6.69 0.08
N PHE A 153 -5.82 -6.78 0.38
CA PHE A 153 -6.87 -6.86 -0.64
C PHE A 153 -6.98 -5.61 -1.50
N LEU A 154 -6.75 -4.43 -0.92
CA LEU A 154 -6.71 -3.17 -1.66
C LEU A 154 -5.55 -3.13 -2.66
N TRP A 155 -4.40 -3.72 -2.33
CA TRP A 155 -3.29 -3.88 -3.29
C TRP A 155 -3.60 -4.87 -4.41
N ILE A 156 -4.34 -5.95 -4.12
CA ILE A 156 -4.85 -6.85 -5.17
C ILE A 156 -5.74 -6.07 -6.14
N TYR A 157 -6.62 -5.22 -5.63
CA TYR A 157 -7.45 -4.35 -6.46
C TYR A 157 -6.58 -3.44 -7.36
N PHE A 158 -5.53 -2.82 -6.82
CA PHE A 158 -4.62 -2.00 -7.64
C PHE A 158 -3.91 -2.80 -8.74
N ILE A 159 -3.50 -4.04 -8.46
CA ILE A 159 -2.97 -4.95 -9.48
C ILE A 159 -4.00 -5.21 -10.58
N THR A 160 -5.26 -5.48 -10.22
CA THR A 160 -6.31 -5.75 -11.23
C THR A 160 -6.57 -4.55 -12.13
N VAL A 161 -6.56 -3.33 -11.60
CA VAL A 161 -6.74 -2.09 -12.39
C VAL A 161 -5.56 -1.88 -13.33
N ALA A 162 -4.32 -1.98 -12.82
CA ALA A 162 -3.11 -1.82 -13.63
C ALA A 162 -3.00 -2.89 -14.73
N ASN A 163 -3.35 -4.14 -14.43
CA ASN A 163 -3.33 -5.22 -15.43
C ASN A 163 -4.44 -5.07 -16.48
N SER A 164 -5.60 -4.54 -16.09
CA SER A 164 -6.69 -4.25 -17.04
C SER A 164 -6.30 -3.19 -18.07
N TYR A 165 -5.44 -2.24 -17.69
CA TYR A 165 -4.88 -1.25 -18.62
C TYR A 165 -3.99 -1.90 -19.69
N VAL A 166 -3.06 -2.77 -19.28
CA VAL A 166 -2.13 -3.46 -20.20
C VAL A 166 -2.88 -4.35 -21.19
N ILE A 167 -3.92 -5.06 -20.73
CA ILE A 167 -4.74 -5.93 -21.60
C ILE A 167 -5.52 -5.12 -22.65
N GLN A 168 -5.92 -3.88 -22.34
CA GLN A 168 -6.64 -3.05 -23.29
C GLN A 168 -5.78 -2.42 -24.36
N ASN A 169 -4.54 -2.06 -24.05
CA ASN A 169 -3.63 -1.55 -25.07
C ASN A 169 -3.10 -2.64 -26.01
N THR A 170 -3.11 -3.90 -25.58
CA THR A 170 -2.63 -5.04 -26.38
C THR A 170 -3.71 -5.65 -27.30
N ALA A 171 -4.96 -5.19 -27.23
CA ALA A 171 -6.13 -5.71 -27.97
C ALA A 171 -6.65 -4.74 -29.04
#